data_AF-A0AAN6MBY6-F1
#
_entry.id   AF-A0AAN6MBY6-F1
#
_cell.length_a   1.000
_cell.length_b   1.000
_cell.length_c   1.000
_cell.angle_alpha   90.00
_cell.angle_beta   90.00
_cell.angle_gamma   90.00
#
_symmetry.space_group_name_H-M   'P 1'
#
loop_
_entity.id
_entity.type
_entity.pdbx_description
1 polymer ?
#
loop_
_entity_poly.entity_id
_entity_poly.type
_entity_poly.pdbx_seq_one_letter_code
_entity_poly.pdbx_strand_id
1 'polypeptide(L)'
;MALKDSYTLPAAADMHVHLRNAPGPIASLVTPTIRPAGIDTVFVMPNLAPRPVVSVQEALAYKAALQELDPNVNYLMSLYLHESVTPEVIREAKKAGIAGVKAYPRGATTNSQWGVVSFDPFHDVLRAMEDEGIILNLHGEVPSSAADGVTVMNAEIRFIPVLKDLAAKYPKLKIVLEHCTSADAVEAVRSLGENVVGTITAHHLSLLVDDWSANVHHYCKPSAKSPEDRRALLNAVVTSNGKFFLGTDSAPHDITSKKGKGNTAAGVFTQPHALGYVLTALEEAIARGDIPADSVTDDVLAGFFSVFGRQFYGVPAAERQIRLTKGGAKVEESLSGGGVEVVPFRTGEETWGVEWL
;
A
#
# COMPACT_ATOMS: atom_id res chain seq x y z
N MET A 1 0.97 -25.19 16.79
CA MET A 1 0.48 -25.67 15.48
C MET A 1 1.21 -24.91 14.38
N ALA A 2 1.33 -25.47 13.18
CA ALA A 2 1.85 -24.76 12.01
C ALA A 2 0.68 -24.27 11.13
N LEU A 3 0.93 -23.40 10.16
CA LEU A 3 -0.05 -23.07 9.13
C LEU A 3 -0.44 -24.33 8.32
N LYS A 4 -1.63 -24.30 7.71
CA LYS A 4 -2.03 -25.29 6.69
C LYS A 4 -1.04 -25.24 5.52
N ASP A 5 -0.92 -26.29 4.71
CA ASP A 5 -0.08 -26.26 3.50
C ASP A 5 -0.75 -25.56 2.30
N SER A 6 -2.05 -25.31 2.38
CA SER A 6 -2.80 -24.61 1.34
C SER A 6 -4.03 -23.87 1.87
N TYR A 7 -4.36 -22.77 1.21
CA TYR A 7 -5.58 -21.98 1.42
C TYR A 7 -6.28 -21.74 0.09
N THR A 8 -7.61 -21.89 0.06
CA THR A 8 -8.44 -21.45 -1.07
C THR A 8 -9.24 -20.24 -0.63
N LEU A 9 -8.97 -19.09 -1.25
CA LEU A 9 -9.44 -17.78 -0.81
C LEU A 9 -10.09 -17.03 -1.99
N PRO A 10 -10.98 -16.06 -1.76
CA PRO A 10 -11.37 -15.11 -2.80
C PRO A 10 -10.15 -14.38 -3.37
N ALA A 11 -10.19 -14.04 -4.65
CA ALA A 11 -9.13 -13.26 -5.29
C ALA A 11 -8.84 -11.96 -4.51
N ALA A 12 -7.56 -11.66 -4.33
CA ALA A 12 -7.12 -10.56 -3.49
C ALA A 12 -7.39 -9.19 -4.13
N ALA A 13 -7.42 -8.18 -3.28
CA ALA A 13 -7.54 -6.79 -3.66
C ALA A 13 -6.45 -5.98 -2.93
N ASP A 14 -5.57 -5.34 -3.69
CA ASP A 14 -4.44 -4.58 -3.17
C ASP A 14 -4.75 -3.09 -3.16
N MET A 15 -4.96 -2.53 -1.98
CA MET A 15 -5.38 -1.14 -1.83
C MET A 15 -4.22 -0.13 -1.85
N HIS A 16 -3.02 -0.53 -2.27
CA HIS A 16 -1.89 0.39 -2.43
C HIS A 16 -0.83 -0.12 -3.41
N VAL A 17 -0.87 0.33 -4.67
CA VAL A 17 0.14 -0.04 -5.70
C VAL A 17 0.75 1.16 -6.42
N HIS A 18 2.01 1.03 -6.83
CA HIS A 18 2.66 1.97 -7.75
C HIS A 18 3.01 1.25 -9.06
N LEU A 19 2.29 1.54 -10.12
CA LEU A 19 2.53 0.92 -11.43
C LEU A 19 3.46 1.76 -12.32
N ARG A 20 3.83 2.97 -11.87
CA ARG A 20 4.65 3.96 -12.60
C ARG A 20 4.00 4.40 -13.91
N ASN A 21 4.69 5.24 -14.68
CA ASN A 21 4.17 5.81 -15.92
C ASN A 21 3.76 4.74 -16.93
N ALA A 22 2.50 4.78 -17.37
CA ALA A 22 1.99 3.97 -18.46
C ALA A 22 1.54 4.88 -19.63
N PRO A 23 1.91 4.55 -20.88
CA PRO A 23 2.92 3.53 -21.24
C PRO A 23 4.31 3.93 -20.74
N GLY A 24 5.13 2.93 -20.39
CA GLY A 24 6.50 3.14 -19.90
C GLY A 24 7.17 1.83 -19.49
N PRO A 25 8.51 1.77 -19.49
CA PRO A 25 9.24 0.51 -19.37
C PRO A 25 8.98 -0.23 -18.04
N ILE A 26 8.91 0.50 -16.92
CA ILE A 26 8.58 -0.11 -15.62
C ILE A 26 7.12 -0.58 -15.60
N ALA A 27 6.17 0.24 -16.06
CA ALA A 27 4.75 -0.14 -16.07
C ALA A 27 4.50 -1.40 -16.92
N SER A 28 5.10 -1.47 -18.11
CA SER A 28 5.03 -2.65 -18.99
C SER A 28 5.57 -3.92 -18.35
N LEU A 29 6.54 -3.80 -17.44
CA LEU A 29 7.15 -4.92 -16.75
C LEU A 29 6.33 -5.38 -15.53
N VAL A 30 5.81 -4.44 -14.74
CA VAL A 30 5.22 -4.75 -13.42
C VAL A 30 3.71 -4.93 -13.46
N THR A 31 2.99 -4.24 -14.35
CA THR A 31 1.53 -4.35 -14.44
C THR A 31 1.07 -5.79 -14.72
N PRO A 32 1.70 -6.55 -15.65
CA PRO A 32 1.34 -7.95 -15.88
C PRO A 32 1.62 -8.91 -14.71
N THR A 33 2.29 -8.45 -13.64
CA THR A 33 2.57 -9.28 -12.45
C THR A 33 1.43 -9.27 -11.42
N ILE A 34 0.45 -8.37 -11.56
CA ILE A 34 -0.70 -8.25 -10.64
C ILE A 34 -1.51 -9.56 -10.60
N ARG A 35 -1.90 -10.05 -11.78
CA ARG A 35 -2.74 -11.25 -11.90
C ARG A 35 -2.01 -12.50 -11.42
N PRO A 36 -0.77 -12.82 -11.84
CA PRO A 36 -0.01 -13.94 -11.29
C PRO A 36 0.08 -13.96 -9.75
N ALA A 37 0.09 -12.80 -9.10
CA ALA A 37 0.09 -12.68 -7.64
C ALA A 37 -1.26 -12.98 -6.95
N GLY A 38 -2.31 -13.34 -7.71
CA GLY A 38 -3.64 -13.64 -7.17
C GLY A 38 -4.52 -12.41 -6.92
N ILE A 39 -4.13 -11.25 -7.46
CA ILE A 39 -4.83 -9.98 -7.28
C ILE A 39 -5.61 -9.65 -8.56
N ASP A 40 -6.87 -9.23 -8.43
CA ASP A 40 -7.67 -8.73 -9.58
C ASP A 40 -8.09 -7.26 -9.44
N THR A 41 -7.90 -6.66 -8.27
CA THR A 41 -8.33 -5.29 -7.99
C THR A 41 -7.19 -4.56 -7.32
N VAL A 42 -6.86 -3.37 -7.83
CA VAL A 42 -5.77 -2.56 -7.28
C VAL A 42 -6.18 -1.09 -7.13
N PHE A 43 -5.76 -0.45 -6.04
CA PHE A 43 -5.83 1.00 -5.87
C PHE A 43 -4.51 1.65 -6.28
N VAL A 44 -4.54 2.37 -7.39
CA VAL A 44 -3.35 2.88 -8.09
C VAL A 44 -2.98 4.25 -7.54
N MET A 45 -1.74 4.39 -7.06
CA MET A 45 -1.21 5.63 -6.51
C MET A 45 -0.88 6.68 -7.59
N PRO A 46 -1.04 7.99 -7.31
CA PRO A 46 -1.05 9.04 -8.34
C PRO A 46 0.27 9.82 -8.48
N ASN A 47 1.32 9.45 -7.74
CA ASN A 47 2.62 10.15 -7.69
C ASN A 47 3.54 9.82 -8.88
N LEU A 48 3.03 9.98 -10.09
CA LEU A 48 3.79 9.81 -11.33
C LEU A 48 4.89 10.88 -11.51
N ALA A 49 5.81 10.62 -12.43
CA ALA A 49 6.84 11.57 -12.86
C ALA A 49 6.64 11.95 -14.34
N PRO A 50 7.01 13.16 -14.78
CA PRO A 50 7.54 14.28 -14.01
C PRO A 50 6.45 15.11 -13.33
N ARG A 51 5.18 14.68 -13.34
CA ARG A 51 4.05 15.33 -12.68
C ARG A 51 3.09 14.30 -12.10
N PRO A 52 2.42 14.61 -10.97
CA PRO A 52 1.43 13.72 -10.39
C PRO A 52 0.10 13.83 -11.13
N VAL A 53 -0.78 12.85 -10.93
CA VAL A 53 -2.15 12.86 -11.47
C VAL A 53 -3.03 13.76 -10.59
N VAL A 54 -3.48 14.89 -11.11
CA VAL A 54 -4.22 15.91 -10.33
C VAL A 54 -5.61 16.23 -10.90
N SER A 55 -5.97 15.63 -12.04
CA SER A 55 -7.26 15.80 -12.69
C SER A 55 -7.91 14.47 -13.06
N VAL A 56 -9.24 14.50 -13.23
CA VAL A 56 -10.02 13.33 -13.66
C VAL A 56 -9.57 12.83 -15.03
N GLN A 57 -9.29 13.74 -15.96
CA GLN A 57 -8.85 13.39 -17.31
C GLN A 57 -7.51 12.62 -17.28
N GLU A 58 -6.55 13.08 -16.49
CA GLU A 58 -5.25 12.40 -16.33
C GLU A 58 -5.44 11.00 -15.71
N ALA A 59 -6.29 10.88 -14.70
CA ALA A 59 -6.56 9.60 -14.04
C ALA A 59 -7.21 8.58 -14.99
N LEU A 60 -8.17 9.02 -15.82
CA LEU A 60 -8.82 8.16 -16.80
C LEU A 60 -7.88 7.78 -17.96
N ALA A 61 -7.05 8.71 -18.43
CA ALA A 61 -6.03 8.41 -19.44
C ALA A 61 -5.01 7.39 -18.92
N TYR A 62 -4.57 7.55 -17.66
CA TYR A 62 -3.67 6.60 -17.03
C TYR A 62 -4.32 5.23 -16.85
N LYS A 63 -5.59 5.18 -16.42
CA LYS A 63 -6.37 3.93 -16.34
C LYS A 63 -6.42 3.21 -17.68
N ALA A 64 -6.75 3.92 -18.76
CA ALA A 64 -6.80 3.35 -20.10
C ALA A 64 -5.45 2.76 -20.51
N ALA A 65 -4.34 3.48 -20.26
CA ALA A 65 -3.00 2.98 -20.56
C ALA A 65 -2.62 1.72 -19.75
N LEU A 66 -3.08 1.60 -18.50
CA LEU A 66 -2.89 0.38 -17.70
C LEU A 66 -3.74 -0.78 -18.22
N GLN A 67 -4.95 -0.51 -18.69
CA GLN A 67 -5.84 -1.53 -19.27
C GLN A 67 -5.31 -2.09 -20.60
N GLU A 68 -4.54 -1.31 -21.36
CA GLU A 68 -3.82 -1.82 -22.53
C GLU A 68 -2.70 -2.82 -22.14
N LEU A 69 -2.14 -2.71 -20.93
CA LEU A 69 -1.12 -3.64 -20.43
C LEU A 69 -1.75 -4.91 -19.84
N ASP A 70 -2.84 -4.76 -19.08
CA ASP A 70 -3.66 -5.89 -18.63
C ASP A 70 -5.12 -5.47 -18.45
N PRO A 71 -6.03 -5.89 -19.34
CA PRO A 71 -7.44 -5.51 -19.28
C PRO A 71 -8.24 -6.28 -18.22
N ASN A 72 -7.66 -7.31 -17.60
CA ASN A 72 -8.35 -8.19 -16.65
C ASN A 72 -8.22 -7.73 -15.19
N VAL A 73 -7.54 -6.62 -14.94
CA VAL A 73 -7.40 -6.00 -13.62
C VAL A 73 -8.38 -4.84 -13.49
N ASN A 74 -9.06 -4.78 -12.35
CA ASN A 74 -9.87 -3.66 -11.95
C ASN A 74 -9.01 -2.58 -11.30
N TYR A 75 -8.69 -1.53 -12.05
CA TYR A 75 -7.93 -0.38 -11.56
C TYR A 75 -8.84 0.66 -10.92
N LEU A 76 -8.71 0.84 -9.60
CA LEU A 76 -9.29 1.93 -8.83
C LEU A 76 -8.29 3.10 -8.86
N MET A 77 -8.67 4.19 -9.52
CA MET A 77 -7.78 5.34 -9.68
C MET A 77 -7.87 6.30 -8.51
N SER A 78 -6.81 7.08 -8.34
CA SER A 78 -6.73 8.14 -7.35
C SER A 78 -6.21 9.44 -7.94
N LEU A 79 -6.46 10.56 -7.24
CA LEU A 79 -5.80 11.84 -7.51
C LEU A 79 -4.77 12.13 -6.42
N TYR A 80 -3.74 12.89 -6.76
CA TYR A 80 -2.78 13.44 -5.82
C TYR A 80 -3.37 14.69 -5.17
N LEU A 81 -3.34 14.78 -3.84
CA LEU A 81 -3.79 15.99 -3.13
C LEU A 81 -2.85 17.16 -3.43
N HIS A 82 -3.30 18.09 -4.27
CA HIS A 82 -2.52 19.18 -4.84
C HIS A 82 -3.33 20.48 -4.80
N GLU A 83 -2.68 21.64 -4.79
CA GLU A 83 -3.34 22.97 -4.75
C GLU A 83 -4.32 23.21 -5.92
N SER A 84 -4.17 22.48 -7.03
CA SER A 84 -5.08 22.55 -8.18
C SER A 84 -6.32 21.65 -8.05
N VAL A 85 -6.38 20.77 -7.04
CA VAL A 85 -7.55 19.94 -6.78
C VAL A 85 -8.55 20.79 -5.99
N THR A 86 -9.66 21.15 -6.62
CA THR A 86 -10.73 21.96 -6.01
C THR A 86 -11.92 21.08 -5.60
N PRO A 87 -12.88 21.60 -4.81
CA PRO A 87 -14.14 20.91 -4.55
C PRO A 87 -14.86 20.43 -5.82
N GLU A 88 -14.82 21.21 -6.90
CA GLU A 88 -15.42 20.86 -8.19
C GLU A 88 -14.74 19.63 -8.80
N VAL A 89 -13.41 19.57 -8.75
CA VAL A 89 -12.64 18.39 -9.19
C VAL A 89 -13.04 17.15 -8.39
N ILE A 90 -13.29 17.27 -7.08
CA ILE A 90 -13.77 16.15 -6.25
C ILE A 90 -15.14 15.65 -6.72
N ARG A 91 -16.09 16.56 -7.00
CA ARG A 91 -17.42 16.17 -7.51
C ARG A 91 -17.33 15.51 -8.89
N GLU A 92 -16.47 16.02 -9.76
CA GLU A 92 -16.19 15.39 -11.05
C GLU A 92 -15.56 14.00 -10.90
N ALA A 93 -14.58 13.88 -10.00
CA ALA A 93 -13.90 12.63 -9.70
C ALA A 93 -14.87 11.57 -9.21
N LYS A 94 -15.83 11.93 -8.35
CA LYS A 94 -16.88 11.02 -7.88
C LYS A 94 -17.73 10.49 -9.04
N LYS A 95 -18.19 11.38 -9.92
CA LYS A 95 -18.99 11.02 -11.11
C LYS A 95 -18.23 10.11 -12.07
N ALA A 96 -16.92 10.31 -12.18
CA ALA A 96 -16.04 9.50 -13.04
C ALA A 96 -15.60 8.17 -12.40
N GLY A 97 -15.97 7.89 -11.15
CA GLY A 97 -15.61 6.66 -10.45
C GLY A 97 -14.16 6.64 -9.94
N ILE A 98 -13.56 7.80 -9.69
CA ILE A 98 -12.27 7.90 -8.97
C ILE A 98 -12.51 7.52 -7.51
N ALA A 99 -11.69 6.63 -6.98
CA ALA A 99 -11.94 5.99 -5.69
C ALA A 99 -11.42 6.82 -4.49
N GLY A 100 -10.35 7.58 -4.68
CA GLY A 100 -9.72 8.30 -3.57
C GLY A 100 -8.81 9.44 -4.00
N VAL A 101 -8.34 10.19 -3.01
CA VAL A 101 -7.31 11.21 -3.13
C VAL A 101 -6.18 10.88 -2.15
N LYS A 102 -4.95 10.77 -2.66
CA LYS A 102 -3.77 10.45 -1.88
C LYS A 102 -3.00 11.71 -1.49
N ALA A 103 -2.84 11.91 -0.19
CA ALA A 103 -1.97 12.93 0.37
C ALA A 103 -0.57 12.37 0.63
N TYR A 104 0.44 13.10 0.17
CA TYR A 104 1.85 12.86 0.48
C TYR A 104 2.40 14.05 1.26
N PRO A 105 3.10 13.86 2.38
CA PRO A 105 3.81 14.93 3.05
C PRO A 105 4.92 15.44 2.14
N ARG A 106 5.08 16.77 2.07
CA ARG A 106 6.05 17.39 1.17
C ARG A 106 7.46 16.87 1.43
N GLY A 107 8.04 16.19 0.43
CA GLY A 107 9.42 15.69 0.47
C GLY A 107 9.66 14.44 1.33
N ALA A 108 8.62 13.79 1.87
CA ALA A 108 8.78 12.61 2.72
C ALA A 108 9.08 11.32 1.93
N THR A 109 8.68 11.23 0.66
CA THR A 109 8.82 10.02 -0.17
C THR A 109 8.99 10.32 -1.68
N THR A 110 9.09 9.30 -2.53
CA THR A 110 9.25 9.42 -3.99
C THR A 110 8.14 10.27 -4.62
N ASN A 111 8.55 11.26 -5.42
CA ASN A 111 7.68 12.20 -6.14
C ASN A 111 6.73 13.02 -5.25
N SER A 112 7.09 13.24 -3.98
CA SER A 112 6.30 13.99 -3.00
C SER A 112 6.65 15.48 -2.90
N GLN A 113 7.42 16.04 -3.84
CA GLN A 113 7.85 17.45 -3.82
C GLN A 113 6.69 18.45 -3.87
N TRP A 114 5.54 18.04 -4.41
CA TRP A 114 4.30 18.82 -4.43
C TRP A 114 3.35 18.46 -3.27
N GLY A 115 3.86 17.74 -2.27
CA GLY A 115 3.08 17.24 -1.14
C GLY A 115 2.60 18.31 -0.18
N VAL A 116 1.76 17.90 0.75
CA VAL A 116 1.12 18.76 1.75
C VAL A 116 2.07 19.09 2.89
N VAL A 117 1.96 20.32 3.41
CA VAL A 117 2.63 20.78 4.62
C VAL A 117 1.63 20.91 5.77
N SER A 118 0.44 21.40 5.46
CA SER A 118 -0.74 21.42 6.34
C SER A 118 -1.97 21.03 5.52
N PHE A 119 -2.99 20.50 6.20
CA PHE A 119 -4.29 20.20 5.62
C PHE A 119 -5.26 21.40 5.65
N ASP A 120 -4.93 22.47 6.38
CA ASP A 120 -5.82 23.65 6.50
C ASP A 120 -6.18 24.28 5.13
N PRO A 121 -5.24 24.44 4.17
CA PRO A 121 -5.58 24.98 2.85
C PRO A 121 -6.52 24.08 2.03
N PHE A 122 -6.63 22.80 2.40
CA PHE A 122 -7.46 21.81 1.73
C PHE A 122 -8.82 21.64 2.41
N HIS A 123 -9.21 22.50 3.36
CA HIS A 123 -10.46 22.39 4.09
C HIS A 123 -11.67 22.14 3.17
N ASP A 124 -11.87 22.99 2.16
CA ASP A 124 -13.04 22.88 1.28
C ASP A 124 -13.00 21.62 0.41
N VAL A 125 -11.79 21.16 0.05
CA VAL A 125 -11.57 19.91 -0.69
C VAL A 125 -11.94 18.72 0.18
N LEU A 126 -11.48 18.70 1.44
CA LEU A 126 -11.77 17.63 2.40
C LEU A 126 -13.26 17.58 2.76
N ARG A 127 -13.93 18.73 2.88
CA ARG A 127 -15.40 18.81 3.00
C ARG A 127 -16.10 18.19 1.79
N ALA A 128 -15.68 18.52 0.58
CA ALA A 128 -16.25 17.94 -0.63
C ALA A 128 -16.00 16.41 -0.69
N MET A 129 -14.83 15.94 -0.28
CA MET A 129 -14.52 14.51 -0.22
C MET A 129 -15.43 13.78 0.78
N GLU A 130 -15.68 14.40 1.94
CA GLU A 130 -16.62 13.88 2.94
C GLU A 130 -18.04 13.77 2.38
N ASP A 131 -18.53 14.83 1.71
CA ASP A 131 -19.88 14.90 1.17
C ASP A 131 -20.10 13.89 0.01
N GLU A 132 -19.09 13.72 -0.86
CA GLU A 132 -19.13 12.81 -2.02
C GLU A 132 -18.72 11.37 -1.68
N GLY A 133 -18.23 11.14 -0.47
CA GLY A 133 -17.70 9.85 -0.01
C GLY A 133 -16.47 9.39 -0.80
N ILE A 134 -15.60 10.32 -1.19
CA ILE A 134 -14.27 10.02 -1.75
C ILE A 134 -13.30 9.77 -0.59
N ILE A 135 -12.48 8.73 -0.71
CA ILE A 135 -11.57 8.29 0.34
C ILE A 135 -10.32 9.18 0.39
N LEU A 136 -9.90 9.59 1.58
CA LEU A 136 -8.61 10.22 1.82
C LEU A 136 -7.57 9.16 2.20
N ASN A 137 -6.55 9.01 1.36
CA ASN A 137 -5.43 8.11 1.62
C ASN A 137 -4.25 8.94 2.15
N LEU A 138 -3.64 8.54 3.26
CA LEU A 138 -2.61 9.31 3.93
C LEU A 138 -1.29 8.54 3.93
N HIS A 139 -0.24 9.11 3.32
CA HIS A 139 1.12 8.79 3.74
C HIS A 139 1.37 9.48 5.08
N GLY A 140 1.18 8.78 6.18
CA GLY A 140 1.13 9.36 7.52
C GLY A 140 2.49 9.59 8.16
N GLU A 141 3.35 10.43 7.57
CA GLU A 141 4.60 10.89 8.19
C GLU A 141 4.62 12.42 8.21
N VAL A 142 5.24 13.04 9.21
CA VAL A 142 5.61 14.46 9.11
C VAL A 142 7.00 14.58 8.47
N PRO A 143 7.31 15.67 7.74
CA PRO A 143 8.65 15.88 7.19
C PRO A 143 9.73 15.84 8.28
N SER A 144 10.88 15.21 7.98
CA SER A 144 12.01 15.18 8.92
C SER A 144 12.53 16.59 9.20
N SER A 145 12.85 16.86 10.47
CA SER A 145 13.32 18.17 10.95
C SER A 145 14.29 17.95 12.11
N ALA A 146 15.56 18.30 11.89
CA ALA A 146 16.58 18.22 12.94
C ALA A 146 16.30 19.21 14.09
N ALA A 147 15.72 20.37 13.78
CA ALA A 147 15.35 21.37 14.79
C ALA A 147 14.24 20.86 15.72
N ASP A 148 13.29 20.09 15.19
CA ASP A 148 12.13 19.57 15.93
C ASP A 148 12.34 18.12 16.43
N GLY A 149 13.54 17.56 16.24
CA GLY A 149 13.86 16.18 16.62
C GLY A 149 13.06 15.12 15.87
N VAL A 150 12.61 15.43 14.65
CA VAL A 150 11.87 14.50 13.78
C VAL A 150 12.85 13.75 12.87
N THR A 151 12.82 12.43 12.96
CA THR A 151 13.58 11.50 12.12
C THR A 151 12.64 10.50 11.45
N VAL A 152 13.17 9.72 10.51
CA VAL A 152 12.42 8.63 9.85
C VAL A 152 11.84 7.60 10.84
N MET A 153 12.40 7.52 12.06
CA MET A 153 11.93 6.57 13.07
C MET A 153 10.71 7.06 13.84
N ASN A 154 10.53 8.38 14.00
CA ASN A 154 9.41 8.94 14.77
C ASN A 154 8.43 9.79 13.92
N ALA A 155 8.71 9.98 12.63
CA ALA A 155 7.87 10.77 11.73
C ALA A 155 6.41 10.29 11.67
N GLU A 156 6.18 8.98 11.67
CA GLU A 156 4.83 8.38 11.70
C GLU A 156 4.11 8.65 13.02
N ILE A 157 4.79 8.46 14.14
CA ILE A 157 4.25 8.71 15.48
C ILE A 157 3.88 10.20 15.63
N ARG A 158 4.70 11.10 15.08
CA ARG A 158 4.46 12.55 15.07
C ARG A 158 3.30 12.96 14.16
N PHE A 159 2.86 12.10 13.24
CA PHE A 159 1.68 12.34 12.39
C PHE A 159 0.37 11.96 13.09
N ILE A 160 0.38 11.12 14.13
CA ILE A 160 -0.84 10.66 14.82
C ILE A 160 -1.76 11.81 15.29
N PRO A 161 -1.27 12.94 15.85
CA PRO A 161 -2.12 14.07 16.18
C PRO A 161 -2.87 14.65 14.96
N VAL A 162 -2.22 14.68 13.78
CA VAL A 162 -2.84 15.14 12.53
C VAL A 162 -3.95 14.18 12.09
N LEU A 163 -3.71 12.87 12.16
CA LEU A 163 -4.74 11.87 11.86
C LEU A 163 -5.97 12.03 12.77
N LYS A 164 -5.76 12.20 14.08
CA LYS A 164 -6.83 12.40 15.06
C LYS A 164 -7.61 13.70 14.81
N ASP A 165 -6.91 14.77 14.47
CA ASP A 165 -7.51 16.06 14.11
C ASP A 165 -8.38 15.96 12.85
N LEU A 166 -7.87 15.30 11.79
CA LEU A 166 -8.64 15.05 10.57
C LEU A 166 -9.92 14.24 10.85
N ALA A 167 -9.81 13.15 11.62
CA ALA A 167 -10.95 12.33 11.98
C ALA A 167 -11.99 13.08 12.83
N ALA A 168 -11.54 14.00 13.70
CA ALA A 168 -12.42 14.82 14.52
C ALA A 168 -13.12 15.93 13.72
N LYS A 169 -12.40 16.58 12.80
CA LYS A 169 -12.94 17.65 11.95
C LYS A 169 -13.89 17.14 10.86
N TYR A 170 -13.64 15.94 10.34
CA TYR A 170 -14.39 15.32 9.26
C TYR A 170 -14.90 13.92 9.67
N PRO A 171 -15.89 13.84 10.56
CA PRO A 171 -16.31 12.57 11.18
C PRO A 171 -16.96 11.56 10.22
N LYS A 172 -17.34 11.98 9.00
CA LYS A 172 -17.87 11.08 7.96
C LYS A 172 -16.87 10.79 6.86
N LEU A 173 -15.75 11.52 6.80
CA LEU A 173 -14.72 11.31 5.78
C LEU A 173 -14.08 9.94 5.99
N LYS A 174 -14.07 9.12 4.94
CA LYS A 174 -13.33 7.85 4.95
C LYS A 174 -11.84 8.14 4.84
N ILE A 175 -11.05 7.66 5.79
CA ILE A 175 -9.61 7.89 5.87
C ILE A 175 -8.88 6.55 5.94
N VAL A 176 -7.85 6.40 5.12
CA VAL A 176 -6.91 5.28 5.18
C VAL A 176 -5.55 5.81 5.62
N LEU A 177 -5.08 5.38 6.80
CA LEU A 177 -3.67 5.53 7.16
C LEU A 177 -2.88 4.45 6.42
N GLU A 178 -2.22 4.84 5.34
CA GLU A 178 -1.51 3.89 4.50
C GLU A 178 -0.30 3.29 5.20
N HIS A 179 0.06 2.06 4.82
CA HIS A 179 1.30 1.34 5.14
C HIS A 179 1.79 1.64 6.57
N CYS A 180 0.97 1.30 7.56
CA CYS A 180 1.30 1.51 8.98
C CYS A 180 2.60 0.75 9.31
N THR A 181 3.50 1.36 10.07
CA THR A 181 4.78 0.72 10.40
C THR A 181 5.13 0.73 11.88
N SER A 182 4.34 1.39 12.73
CA SER A 182 4.54 1.48 14.19
C SER A 182 3.36 0.91 14.98
N ALA A 183 3.66 0.43 16.20
CA ALA A 183 2.63 0.02 17.15
C ALA A 183 1.69 1.18 17.51
N ASP A 184 2.22 2.39 17.64
CA ASP A 184 1.43 3.60 17.91
C ASP A 184 0.42 3.90 16.80
N ALA A 185 0.79 3.72 15.52
CA ALA A 185 -0.13 3.93 14.40
C ALA A 185 -1.24 2.88 14.37
N VAL A 186 -0.90 1.61 14.63
CA VAL A 186 -1.88 0.52 14.77
C VAL A 186 -2.90 0.87 15.86
N GLU A 187 -2.43 1.29 17.03
CA GLU A 187 -3.31 1.68 18.14
C GLU A 187 -4.13 2.92 17.80
N ALA A 188 -3.54 3.93 17.15
CA ALA A 188 -4.26 5.12 16.73
C ALA A 188 -5.43 4.78 15.79
N VAL A 189 -5.22 3.95 14.76
CA VAL A 189 -6.29 3.50 13.83
C VAL A 189 -7.39 2.72 14.56
N ARG A 190 -7.00 1.84 15.51
CA ARG A 190 -7.96 1.09 16.34
C ARG A 190 -8.83 1.98 17.21
N SER A 191 -8.24 3.05 17.77
CA SER A 191 -8.93 3.98 18.66
C SER A 191 -9.93 4.92 17.96
N LEU A 192 -9.89 5.00 16.63
CA LEU A 192 -10.72 5.90 15.82
C LEU A 192 -11.98 5.20 15.27
N GLY A 193 -12.92 5.99 14.74
CA GLY A 193 -14.19 5.51 14.20
C GLY A 193 -14.05 4.52 13.03
N GLU A 194 -15.15 3.87 12.64
CA GLU A 194 -15.18 2.89 11.53
C GLU A 194 -14.78 3.49 10.17
N ASN A 195 -14.88 4.80 10.02
CA ASN A 195 -14.44 5.54 8.84
C ASN A 195 -12.91 5.68 8.75
N VAL A 196 -12.15 5.27 9.77
CA VAL A 196 -10.68 5.28 9.77
C VAL A 196 -10.14 3.86 9.84
N VAL A 197 -9.34 3.49 8.84
CA VAL A 197 -8.72 2.17 8.66
C VAL A 197 -7.24 2.33 8.32
N GLY A 198 -6.50 1.23 8.30
CA GLY A 198 -5.10 1.21 7.88
C GLY A 198 -4.80 0.14 6.84
N THR A 199 -3.79 0.37 6.01
CA THR A 199 -3.20 -0.70 5.19
C THR A 199 -1.91 -1.19 5.83
N ILE A 200 -1.61 -2.47 5.62
CA ILE A 200 -0.35 -3.10 6.05
C ILE A 200 0.29 -3.76 4.84
N THR A 201 1.58 -3.49 4.65
CA THR A 201 2.35 -4.01 3.52
C THR A 201 2.85 -5.42 3.80
N ALA A 202 3.20 -6.14 2.74
CA ALA A 202 3.87 -7.44 2.88
C ALA A 202 5.27 -7.30 3.52
N HIS A 203 6.01 -6.25 3.17
CA HIS A 203 7.42 -6.12 3.56
C HIS A 203 7.60 -5.62 5.00
N HIS A 204 6.69 -4.80 5.55
CA HIS A 204 6.75 -4.36 6.95
C HIS A 204 6.40 -5.48 7.95
N LEU A 205 5.78 -6.57 7.51
CA LEU A 205 5.56 -7.78 8.33
C LEU A 205 6.84 -8.60 8.54
N SER A 206 7.87 -8.38 7.71
CA SER A 206 9.15 -9.09 7.78
C SER A 206 10.30 -8.18 8.21
N LEU A 207 10.43 -7.01 7.59
CA LEU A 207 11.58 -6.12 7.75
C LEU A 207 11.64 -5.42 9.10
N LEU A 208 12.87 -5.19 9.55
CA LEU A 208 13.25 -4.35 10.69
C LEU A 208 14.17 -3.22 10.21
N VAL A 209 14.49 -2.31 11.14
CA VAL A 209 15.46 -1.23 10.90
C VAL A 209 16.81 -1.73 10.40
N ASP A 210 17.30 -2.84 10.95
CA ASP A 210 18.60 -3.41 10.59
C ASP A 210 18.63 -3.87 9.13
N ASP A 211 17.53 -4.44 8.62
CA ASP A 211 17.46 -5.01 7.27
C ASP A 211 17.62 -3.97 6.17
N TRP A 212 16.94 -2.82 6.31
CA TRP A 212 17.04 -1.76 5.31
C TRP A 212 18.24 -0.85 5.49
N SER A 213 18.83 -0.82 6.69
CA SER A 213 20.09 -0.11 6.92
C SER A 213 21.25 -0.79 6.17
N ALA A 214 21.18 -2.11 5.97
CA ALA A 214 22.19 -2.91 5.29
C ALA A 214 21.88 -3.20 3.81
N ASN A 215 20.61 -3.19 3.41
CA ASN A 215 20.19 -3.53 2.04
C ASN A 215 19.31 -2.45 1.41
N VAL A 216 19.82 -1.80 0.36
CA VAL A 216 19.12 -0.76 -0.38
C VAL A 216 17.76 -1.22 -0.94
N HIS A 217 17.59 -2.51 -1.28
CA HIS A 217 16.33 -3.05 -1.79
C HIS A 217 15.22 -3.11 -0.73
N HIS A 218 15.59 -3.10 0.55
CA HIS A 218 14.65 -3.08 1.68
C HIS A 218 14.30 -1.65 2.13
N TYR A 219 15.03 -0.64 1.64
CA TYR A 219 14.76 0.76 1.97
C TYR A 219 13.45 1.25 1.33
N CYS A 220 12.51 1.64 2.19
CA CYS A 220 11.20 2.20 1.88
C CYS A 220 10.80 3.32 2.86
N LYS A 221 9.64 3.94 2.60
CA LYS A 221 9.04 5.00 3.41
C LYS A 221 7.55 4.70 3.60
N PRO A 222 7.03 4.69 4.85
CA PRO A 222 7.77 4.78 6.10
C PRO A 222 8.76 3.61 6.25
N SER A 223 9.90 3.87 6.88
CA SER A 223 10.92 2.83 7.02
C SER A 223 10.49 1.81 8.09
N ALA A 224 10.81 0.53 7.85
CA ALA A 224 10.54 -0.53 8.82
C ALA A 224 11.25 -0.25 10.16
N LYS A 225 10.60 -0.61 11.27
CA LYS A 225 10.97 -0.14 12.62
C LYS A 225 11.49 -1.28 13.51
N SER A 226 11.04 -1.32 14.76
CA SER A 226 11.50 -2.26 15.78
C SER A 226 10.80 -3.62 15.68
N PRO A 227 11.34 -4.67 16.33
CA PRO A 227 10.64 -5.95 16.49
C PRO A 227 9.25 -5.80 17.14
N GLU A 228 9.10 -4.88 18.09
CA GLU A 228 7.84 -4.57 18.75
C GLU A 228 6.81 -4.01 17.77
N ASP A 229 7.24 -3.08 16.91
CA ASP A 229 6.40 -2.53 15.86
C ASP A 229 5.97 -3.61 14.87
N ARG A 230 6.90 -4.44 14.39
CA ARG A 230 6.60 -5.56 13.48
C ARG A 230 5.59 -6.52 14.12
N ARG A 231 5.75 -6.85 15.40
CA ARG A 231 4.81 -7.70 16.15
C ARG A 231 3.42 -7.05 16.22
N ALA A 232 3.33 -5.74 16.41
CA ALA A 232 2.05 -5.03 16.41
C ALA A 232 1.35 -5.12 15.04
N LEU A 233 2.09 -5.00 13.94
CA LEU A 233 1.56 -5.17 12.59
C LEU A 233 1.06 -6.60 12.35
N LEU A 234 1.86 -7.61 12.73
CA LEU A 234 1.48 -9.02 12.62
C LEU A 234 0.20 -9.32 13.41
N ASN A 235 0.10 -8.82 14.65
CA ASN A 235 -1.13 -8.94 15.46
C ASN A 235 -2.31 -8.20 14.82
N ALA A 236 -2.07 -7.04 14.18
CA ALA A 236 -3.10 -6.29 13.50
C ALA A 236 -3.67 -7.03 12.28
N VAL A 237 -2.86 -7.81 11.56
CA VAL A 237 -3.34 -8.69 10.47
C VAL A 237 -4.30 -9.74 11.02
N VAL A 238 -3.90 -10.50 12.04
CA VAL A 238 -4.70 -11.64 12.55
C VAL A 238 -5.89 -11.24 13.42
N THR A 239 -5.97 -9.98 13.85
CA THR A 239 -7.09 -9.44 14.64
C THR A 239 -7.74 -8.22 14.00
N SER A 240 -7.61 -8.08 12.67
CA SER A 240 -8.03 -6.88 11.93
C SER A 240 -9.50 -6.53 12.13
N ASN A 241 -10.40 -7.51 11.98
CA ASN A 241 -11.85 -7.30 12.05
C ASN A 241 -12.34 -6.09 11.21
N GLY A 242 -11.82 -5.94 9.99
CA GLY A 242 -12.16 -4.84 9.09
C GLY A 242 -11.32 -3.56 9.24
N LYS A 243 -10.50 -3.43 10.30
CA LYS A 243 -9.69 -2.22 10.54
C LYS A 243 -8.42 -2.16 9.70
N PHE A 244 -7.87 -3.30 9.31
CA PHE A 244 -6.64 -3.41 8.53
C PHE A 244 -6.81 -4.35 7.34
N PHE A 245 -6.32 -3.95 6.17
CA PHE A 245 -6.34 -4.78 4.97
C PHE A 245 -5.07 -4.60 4.13
N LEU A 246 -4.92 -5.47 3.13
CA LEU A 246 -3.77 -5.48 2.25
C LEU A 246 -3.65 -4.16 1.47
N GLY A 247 -2.49 -3.52 1.63
CA GLY A 247 -2.00 -2.50 0.72
C GLY A 247 -0.50 -2.71 0.59
N THR A 248 -0.03 -3.21 -0.54
CA THR A 248 1.35 -3.73 -0.63
C THR A 248 2.40 -2.64 -0.61
N ASP A 249 2.02 -1.42 -1.02
CA ASP A 249 2.93 -0.35 -1.38
C ASP A 249 4.05 -0.87 -2.31
N SER A 250 3.69 -1.78 -3.22
CA SER A 250 4.66 -2.31 -4.18
C SER A 250 5.15 -1.14 -5.04
N ALA A 251 6.42 -0.80 -4.86
CA ALA A 251 7.03 0.41 -5.36
C ALA A 251 8.28 0.06 -6.19
N PRO A 252 8.09 -0.43 -7.44
CA PRO A 252 9.19 -0.84 -8.30
C PRO A 252 10.06 0.35 -8.68
N HIS A 253 11.37 0.17 -8.60
CA HIS A 253 12.37 1.13 -9.05
C HIS A 253 13.38 0.42 -9.89
N ASP A 254 13.86 1.10 -10.93
CA ASP A 254 15.00 0.60 -11.69
C ASP A 254 16.22 0.40 -10.77
N ILE A 255 17.01 -0.63 -11.03
CA ILE A 255 18.16 -1.01 -10.23
C ILE A 255 19.16 0.15 -10.10
N THR A 256 19.28 1.01 -11.12
CA THR A 256 20.15 2.20 -11.06
C THR A 256 19.62 3.24 -10.07
N SER A 257 18.32 3.31 -9.82
CA SER A 257 17.75 4.19 -8.79
C SER A 257 17.93 3.62 -7.36
N LYS A 258 18.18 2.31 -7.23
CA LYS A 258 18.47 1.65 -5.95
C LYS A 258 19.97 1.64 -5.62
N LYS A 259 20.83 1.35 -6.61
CA LYS A 259 22.29 1.15 -6.45
C LYS A 259 23.16 2.25 -7.08
N GLY A 260 22.57 3.21 -7.80
CA GLY A 260 23.30 4.22 -8.54
C GLY A 260 23.86 5.35 -7.67
N LYS A 261 24.39 6.38 -8.35
CA LYS A 261 24.97 7.57 -7.70
C LYS A 261 23.85 8.50 -7.24
N GLY A 262 23.81 8.83 -5.95
CA GLY A 262 22.85 9.76 -5.36
C GLY A 262 22.06 9.13 -4.23
N ASN A 263 20.88 9.68 -3.95
CA ASN A 263 19.99 9.16 -2.91
C ASN A 263 19.30 7.88 -3.41
N THR A 264 19.34 6.83 -2.61
CA THR A 264 18.62 5.59 -2.88
C THR A 264 17.11 5.84 -2.93
N ALA A 265 16.46 5.38 -3.99
CA ALA A 265 15.01 5.44 -4.11
C ALA A 265 14.32 4.57 -3.04
N ALA A 266 13.37 5.15 -2.31
CA ALA A 266 12.55 4.47 -1.33
C ALA A 266 11.45 3.65 -2.03
N GLY A 267 11.38 2.36 -1.72
CA GLY A 267 10.35 1.46 -2.24
C GLY A 267 10.85 0.01 -2.27
N VAL A 268 9.95 -0.91 -1.92
CA VAL A 268 10.17 -2.36 -2.05
C VAL A 268 9.23 -2.87 -3.14
N PHE A 269 9.74 -3.68 -4.07
CA PHE A 269 8.92 -4.30 -5.11
C PHE A 269 8.39 -5.66 -4.63
N THR A 270 7.11 -5.73 -4.27
CA THR A 270 6.49 -6.92 -3.65
C THR A 270 5.41 -7.55 -4.52
N GLN A 271 4.96 -6.86 -5.57
CA GLN A 271 3.78 -7.24 -6.35
C GLN A 271 3.73 -8.69 -6.82
N PRO A 272 4.80 -9.29 -7.39
CA PRO A 272 4.72 -10.61 -8.01
C PRO A 272 4.36 -11.75 -7.04
N HIS A 273 4.70 -11.61 -5.75
CA HIS A 273 4.49 -12.66 -4.73
C HIS A 273 3.88 -12.11 -3.44
N ALA A 274 3.11 -11.01 -3.52
CA ALA A 274 2.66 -10.25 -2.36
C ALA A 274 1.93 -11.10 -1.30
N LEU A 275 1.02 -11.99 -1.74
CA LEU A 275 0.27 -12.87 -0.85
C LEU A 275 1.17 -13.92 -0.18
N GLY A 276 2.13 -14.45 -0.94
CA GLY A 276 3.09 -15.41 -0.42
C GLY A 276 4.02 -14.80 0.60
N TYR A 277 4.48 -13.56 0.40
CA TYR A 277 5.27 -12.83 1.40
C TYR A 277 4.53 -12.64 2.72
N VAL A 278 3.23 -12.31 2.67
CA VAL A 278 2.42 -12.19 3.90
C VAL A 278 2.31 -13.54 4.61
N LEU A 279 2.02 -14.63 3.89
CA LEU A 279 1.96 -15.96 4.50
C LEU A 279 3.30 -16.38 5.11
N THR A 280 4.42 -16.19 4.40
CA THR A 280 5.75 -16.47 4.94
C THR A 280 6.02 -15.64 6.21
N ALA A 281 5.65 -14.36 6.24
CA ALA A 281 5.81 -13.53 7.43
C ALA A 281 4.98 -14.04 8.63
N LEU A 282 3.75 -14.52 8.39
CA LEU A 282 2.90 -15.12 9.41
C LEU A 282 3.47 -16.47 9.92
N GLU A 283 4.03 -17.30 9.04
CA GLU A 283 4.71 -18.54 9.42
C GLU A 283 5.91 -18.27 10.33
N GLU A 284 6.76 -17.33 9.94
CA GLU A 284 7.92 -16.93 10.73
C GLU A 284 7.48 -16.30 12.06
N ALA A 285 6.39 -15.54 12.09
CA ALA A 285 5.84 -14.97 13.32
C ALA A 285 5.34 -16.04 14.30
N ILE A 286 4.67 -17.08 13.81
CA ILE A 286 4.26 -18.23 14.62
C ILE A 286 5.50 -18.95 15.18
N ALA A 287 6.52 -19.17 14.35
CA ALA A 287 7.75 -19.81 14.79
C ALA A 287 8.50 -19.02 15.87
N ARG A 288 8.46 -17.68 15.79
CA ARG A 288 9.01 -16.77 16.82
C ARG A 288 8.13 -16.66 18.08
N GLY A 289 6.87 -17.10 18.03
CA GLY A 289 5.90 -16.90 19.10
C GLY A 289 5.31 -15.49 19.17
N ASP A 290 5.40 -14.72 18.08
CA ASP A 290 4.84 -13.36 17.99
C ASP A 290 3.29 -13.36 17.91
N ILE A 291 2.72 -14.42 17.33
CA ILE A 291 1.27 -14.63 17.19
C ILE A 291 0.92 -16.13 17.40
N PRO A 292 -0.30 -16.44 17.88
CA PRO A 292 -0.79 -17.82 17.97
C PRO A 292 -1.06 -18.42 16.58
N ALA A 293 -0.77 -19.70 16.40
CA ALA A 293 -0.98 -20.38 15.11
C ALA A 293 -2.46 -20.49 14.71
N ASP A 294 -3.34 -20.65 15.69
CA ASP A 294 -4.80 -20.72 15.53
C ASP A 294 -5.44 -19.36 15.21
N SER A 295 -4.68 -18.26 15.32
CA SER A 295 -5.14 -16.93 14.89
C SER A 295 -5.12 -16.74 13.36
N VAL A 296 -4.41 -17.59 12.62
CA VAL A 296 -4.37 -17.53 11.15
C VAL A 296 -5.39 -18.52 10.59
N THR A 297 -6.57 -18.00 10.27
CA THR A 297 -7.69 -18.77 9.71
C THR A 297 -8.02 -18.33 8.29
N ASP A 298 -8.82 -19.14 7.58
CA ASP A 298 -9.27 -18.83 6.21
C ASP A 298 -10.06 -17.51 6.19
N ASP A 299 -10.88 -17.24 7.21
CA ASP A 299 -11.65 -15.99 7.34
C ASP A 299 -10.75 -14.78 7.59
N VAL A 300 -9.70 -14.93 8.41
CA VAL A 300 -8.72 -13.86 8.67
C VAL A 300 -7.98 -13.52 7.38
N LEU A 301 -7.51 -14.53 6.65
CA LEU A 301 -6.78 -14.33 5.40
C LEU A 301 -7.69 -13.79 4.29
N ALA A 302 -8.90 -14.34 4.11
CA ALA A 302 -9.89 -13.83 3.15
C ALA A 302 -10.29 -12.38 3.47
N GLY A 303 -10.46 -12.08 4.77
CA GLY A 303 -10.70 -10.75 5.31
C GLY A 303 -9.61 -9.76 4.88
N PHE A 304 -8.38 -10.05 5.28
CA PHE A 304 -7.22 -9.17 5.08
C PHE A 304 -6.85 -9.01 3.61
N PHE A 305 -6.84 -10.10 2.83
CA PHE A 305 -6.43 -10.06 1.42
C PHE A 305 -7.50 -9.54 0.47
N SER A 306 -8.79 -9.65 0.79
CA SER A 306 -9.86 -9.38 -0.17
C SER A 306 -11.02 -8.59 0.42
N VAL A 307 -11.70 -9.14 1.43
CA VAL A 307 -13.03 -8.69 1.81
C VAL A 307 -13.03 -7.27 2.40
N PHE A 308 -12.15 -6.99 3.36
CA PHE A 308 -12.19 -5.73 4.10
C PHE A 308 -11.88 -4.51 3.22
N GLY A 309 -10.85 -4.61 2.37
CA GLY A 309 -10.51 -3.55 1.42
C GLY A 309 -11.64 -3.28 0.43
N ARG A 310 -12.23 -4.34 -0.16
CA ARG A 310 -13.35 -4.21 -1.09
C ARG A 310 -14.55 -3.51 -0.45
N GLN A 311 -14.92 -3.92 0.76
CA GLN A 311 -16.03 -3.30 1.50
C GLN A 311 -15.77 -1.83 1.79
N PHE A 312 -14.58 -1.46 2.27
CA PHE A 312 -14.25 -0.08 2.60
C PHE A 312 -14.34 0.84 1.37
N TYR A 313 -13.85 0.36 0.22
CA TYR A 313 -13.85 1.08 -1.06
C TYR A 313 -15.15 0.95 -1.87
N GLY A 314 -16.14 0.18 -1.40
CA GLY A 314 -17.39 -0.03 -2.13
C GLY A 314 -17.24 -0.84 -3.42
N VAL A 315 -16.24 -1.74 -3.46
CA VAL A 315 -15.99 -2.65 -4.59
C VAL A 315 -16.78 -3.95 -4.37
N PRO A 316 -17.36 -4.54 -5.42
CA PRO A 316 -17.99 -5.86 -5.32
C PRO A 316 -17.05 -6.93 -4.78
N ALA A 317 -17.64 -7.97 -4.16
CA ALA A 317 -16.92 -9.16 -3.74
C ALA A 317 -16.23 -9.83 -4.94
N ALA A 318 -15.12 -10.53 -4.68
CA ALA A 318 -14.42 -11.26 -5.73
C ALA A 318 -15.30 -12.37 -6.33
N GLU A 319 -15.32 -12.44 -7.66
CA GLU A 319 -16.06 -13.49 -8.39
C GLU A 319 -15.23 -14.78 -8.56
N ARG A 320 -13.90 -14.66 -8.47
CA ARG A 320 -12.95 -15.76 -8.64
C ARG A 320 -12.25 -16.12 -7.35
N GLN A 321 -11.76 -17.34 -7.29
CA GLN A 321 -10.95 -17.84 -6.19
C GLN A 321 -9.51 -18.03 -6.62
N ILE A 322 -8.63 -18.05 -5.63
CA ILE A 322 -7.22 -18.39 -5.77
C ILE A 322 -6.88 -19.49 -4.77
N ARG A 323 -5.91 -20.33 -5.13
CA ARG A 323 -5.27 -21.28 -4.24
C ARG A 323 -3.85 -20.82 -3.94
N LEU A 324 -3.53 -20.70 -2.66
CA LEU A 324 -2.19 -20.47 -2.15
C LEU A 324 -1.62 -21.81 -1.69
N THR A 325 -0.39 -22.14 -2.12
CA THR A 325 0.27 -23.41 -1.78
C THR A 325 1.69 -23.17 -1.28
N LYS A 326 2.03 -23.72 -0.13
CA LYS A 326 3.34 -23.55 0.49
C LYS A 326 4.46 -24.12 -0.38
N GLY A 327 5.56 -23.37 -0.53
CA GLY A 327 6.69 -23.76 -1.38
C GLY A 327 6.34 -23.89 -2.86
N GLY A 328 5.21 -23.32 -3.30
CA GLY A 328 4.74 -23.40 -4.68
C GLY A 328 5.43 -22.44 -5.65
N ALA A 329 6.33 -21.57 -5.17
CA ALA A 329 7.05 -20.61 -6.00
C ALA A 329 8.46 -20.31 -5.46
N LYS A 330 9.32 -19.83 -6.35
CA LYS A 330 10.62 -19.24 -6.03
C LYS A 330 10.66 -17.83 -6.61
N VAL A 331 11.07 -16.87 -5.80
CA VAL A 331 11.14 -15.46 -6.21
C VAL A 331 12.24 -15.30 -7.25
N GLU A 332 11.93 -14.59 -8.35
CA GLU A 332 12.86 -14.30 -9.42
C GLU A 332 14.02 -13.40 -8.95
N GLU A 333 15.18 -13.52 -9.61
CA GLU A 333 16.34 -12.69 -9.28
C GLU A 333 16.12 -11.20 -9.62
N SER A 334 15.52 -10.96 -10.79
CA SER A 334 15.07 -9.66 -11.23
C SER A 334 14.09 -9.80 -12.39
N LEU A 335 13.33 -8.73 -12.64
CA LEU A 335 12.53 -8.56 -13.82
C LEU A 335 13.23 -7.51 -14.69
N SER A 336 13.49 -7.83 -15.96
CA SER A 336 14.21 -6.94 -16.90
C SER A 336 13.43 -6.77 -18.20
N GLY A 337 13.37 -5.55 -18.73
CA GLY A 337 12.70 -5.25 -19.99
C GLY A 337 12.72 -3.76 -20.32
N GLY A 338 12.68 -3.39 -21.60
CA GLY A 338 12.63 -1.97 -22.01
C GLY A 338 13.79 -1.11 -21.50
N GLY A 339 14.95 -1.72 -21.23
CA GLY A 339 16.14 -1.04 -20.70
C GLY A 339 16.10 -0.76 -19.20
N VAL A 340 15.13 -1.31 -18.45
CA VAL A 340 15.08 -1.23 -16.99
C VAL A 340 15.18 -2.62 -16.36
N GLU A 341 15.64 -2.67 -15.12
CA GLU A 341 15.71 -3.87 -14.28
C GLU A 341 15.13 -3.56 -12.90
N VAL A 342 14.19 -4.38 -12.41
CA VAL A 342 13.56 -4.23 -11.10
C VAL A 342 13.78 -5.50 -10.28
N VAL A 343 14.22 -5.36 -9.03
CA VAL A 343 14.53 -6.48 -8.14
C VAL A 343 13.37 -6.70 -7.15
N PRO A 344 12.73 -7.87 -7.13
CA PRO A 344 11.66 -8.17 -6.18
C PRO A 344 12.20 -8.40 -4.76
N PHE A 345 11.31 -8.25 -3.78
CA PHE A 345 11.58 -8.54 -2.37
C PHE A 345 11.91 -10.03 -2.18
N ARG A 346 12.87 -10.36 -1.30
CA ARG A 346 13.29 -11.75 -1.02
C ARG A 346 13.70 -12.52 -2.29
N THR A 347 14.35 -11.82 -3.22
CA THR A 347 14.93 -12.37 -4.45
C THR A 347 15.66 -13.69 -4.21
N GLY A 348 15.34 -14.72 -5.00
CA GLY A 348 15.95 -16.05 -4.90
C GLY A 348 15.44 -16.95 -3.77
N GLU A 349 14.58 -16.48 -2.88
CA GLU A 349 14.00 -17.29 -1.79
C GLU A 349 12.76 -18.07 -2.23
N GLU A 350 12.44 -19.15 -1.51
CA GLU A 350 11.19 -19.89 -1.68
C GLU A 350 10.01 -19.14 -1.04
N THR A 351 8.85 -19.21 -1.66
CA THR A 351 7.62 -18.58 -1.19
C THR A 351 6.39 -19.42 -1.56
N TRP A 352 5.20 -18.95 -1.19
CA TRP A 352 3.95 -19.60 -1.55
C TRP A 352 3.61 -19.34 -3.02
N GLY A 353 3.19 -20.40 -3.71
CA GLY A 353 2.66 -20.31 -5.07
C GLY A 353 1.19 -19.89 -5.09
N VAL A 354 0.77 -19.30 -6.21
CA VAL A 354 -0.61 -18.84 -6.44
C VAL A 354 -1.17 -19.47 -7.71
N GLU A 355 -2.37 -20.02 -7.63
CA GLU A 355 -3.13 -20.58 -8.74
C GLU A 355 -4.53 -19.94 -8.80
N TRP A 356 -4.99 -19.52 -9.97
CA TRP A 356 -6.38 -19.06 -10.16
C TRP A 356 -7.30 -20.26 -10.40
N LEU A 357 -8.45 -20.30 -9.71
CA LEU A 357 -9.44 -21.37 -9.81
C LEU A 357 -10.68 -20.96 -10.63
#